data_AF-A0A2S1WUY4-F1
#
_entry.id   AF-A0A2S1WUY4-F1
#
_cell.length_a   1.000
_cell.length_b   1.000
_cell.length_c   1.000
_cell.angle_alpha   90.00
_cell.angle_beta   90.00
_cell.angle_gamma   90.00
#
_symmetry.space_group_name_H-M   'P 1'
#
loop_
_entity.id
_entity.type
_entity.pdbx_description
1 polymer ?
#
loop_
_entity_poly.entity_id
_entity_poly.type
_entity_poly.pdbx_seq_one_letter_code
_entity_poly.pdbx_strand_id
1 'polypeptide(L)'
;NAKETGQTLMVDYSDINNLKVTTIGTERFLHDGGWDSSKRYFMVAANQRNTIAVVDAKEDKLVKLVKDGVGKIPHPGRGANIN
;
A
#
# COMPACT_ATOMS: atom_id res chain seq x y z
N ASN A 1 -13.58 5.63 4.81
CA ASN A 1 -13.12 4.70 3.76
C ASN A 1 -11.66 5.04 3.47
N ALA A 2 -10.74 4.10 3.71
CA ALA A 2 -9.29 4.37 3.73
C ALA A 2 -8.71 4.76 2.35
N LYS A 3 -9.43 4.38 1.28
CA LYS A 3 -9.13 4.70 -0.10
C LYS A 3 -9.10 6.21 -0.37
N GLU A 4 -10.09 6.95 0.11
CA GLU A 4 -10.25 8.39 -0.17
C GLU A 4 -9.34 9.25 0.70
N THR A 5 -8.99 8.76 1.89
CA THR A 5 -8.08 9.42 2.84
C THR A 5 -6.61 9.21 2.50
N GLY A 6 -6.28 8.21 1.67
CA GLY A 6 -4.91 7.90 1.30
C GLY A 6 -4.13 7.31 2.47
N GLN A 7 -4.76 6.38 3.19
CA GLN A 7 -4.18 5.73 4.36
C GLN A 7 -4.12 4.23 4.14
N THR A 8 -2.99 3.63 4.51
CA THR A 8 -2.84 2.18 4.67
C THR A 8 -2.86 1.86 6.16
N LEU A 9 -3.71 0.92 6.57
CA LEU A 9 -3.81 0.49 7.96
C LEU A 9 -3.09 -0.85 8.14
N MET A 10 -2.09 -0.87 9.00
CA MET A 10 -1.52 -2.11 9.52
C MET A 10 -2.29 -2.47 10.79
N VAL A 11 -2.99 -3.59 10.78
CA VAL A 11 -3.85 -4.02 11.90
C VAL A 11 -3.27 -5.30 12.48
N ASP A 12 -2.93 -5.25 13.77
CA ASP A 12 -2.51 -6.42 14.55
C ASP A 12 -3.76 -7.09 15.13
N TYR A 13 -4.00 -8.33 14.70
CA TYR A 13 -5.14 -9.14 15.12
C TYR A 13 -4.79 -10.14 16.24
N SER A 14 -3.61 -10.07 16.85
CA SER A 14 -3.20 -10.99 17.92
C SER A 14 -4.09 -10.89 19.16
N ASP A 15 -4.65 -9.72 19.43
CA ASP A 15 -5.70 -9.49 20.44
C ASP A 15 -6.85 -8.67 19.85
N ILE A 16 -7.93 -9.36 19.48
CA ILE A 16 -9.11 -8.73 18.88
C ILE A 16 -9.89 -7.83 19.85
N ASN A 17 -9.66 -7.94 21.16
CA ASN A 17 -10.29 -7.06 22.15
C ASN A 17 -9.50 -5.76 22.32
N ASN A 18 -8.20 -5.75 21.99
CA ASN A 18 -7.29 -4.63 22.13
C ASN A 18 -6.48 -4.40 20.84
N LEU A 19 -7.20 -4.10 19.74
CA LEU A 19 -6.58 -3.94 18.42
C LEU A 19 -5.51 -2.84 18.43
N LYS A 20 -4.29 -3.22 18.02
CA LYS A 20 -3.23 -2.27 17.70
C LYS A 20 -3.29 -1.96 16.22
N VAL A 21 -3.42 -0.68 15.89
CA VAL A 21 -3.52 -0.20 14.50
C VAL A 21 -2.46 0.87 14.24
N THR A 22 -1.61 0.64 13.24
CA THR A 22 -0.70 1.66 12.71
C THR A 22 -1.31 2.26 11.45
N THR A 23 -1.55 3.58 11.47
CA THR A 23 -2.05 4.31 10.30
C THR A 23 -0.88 4.91 9.54
N ILE A 24 -0.66 4.46 8.32
CA ILE A 24 0.41 4.92 7.44
C ILE A 24 -0.20 5.85 6.39
N GLY A 25 0.27 7.10 6.34
CA GLY A 25 -0.05 8.01 5.25
C GLY A 25 0.59 7.52 3.96
N THR A 26 -0.22 7.30 2.93
CA THR A 26 0.24 6.86 1.61
C THR A 26 -0.21 7.87 0.55
N GLU A 27 -1.08 7.50 -0.37
CA GLU A 27 -1.59 8.39 -1.42
C GLU A 27 -3.08 8.11 -1.62
N ARG A 28 -3.84 9.15 -1.98
CA ARG A 28 -5.30 9.02 -2.14
C ARG A 28 -5.64 8.11 -3.34
N PHE A 29 -6.82 7.52 -3.29
CA PHE A 29 -7.35 6.61 -4.32
C PHE A 29 -6.62 5.27 -4.41
N LEU A 30 -6.22 4.72 -3.26
CA LEU A 30 -5.74 3.33 -3.18
C LEU A 30 -6.77 2.35 -3.76
N HIS A 31 -6.33 1.34 -4.50
CA HIS A 31 -7.22 0.42 -5.20
C HIS A 31 -6.86 -1.04 -4.98
N ASP A 32 -5.82 -1.51 -5.66
CA ASP A 32 -5.36 -2.88 -5.67
C ASP A 32 -3.84 -2.92 -5.49
N GLY A 33 -3.34 -4.06 -5.03
CA GLY A 33 -1.95 -4.20 -4.62
C GLY A 33 -1.59 -5.63 -4.27
N GLY A 34 -0.29 -5.83 -4.07
CA GLY A 34 0.27 -7.14 -3.82
C GLY A 34 1.52 -7.06 -2.96
N TRP A 35 1.88 -8.20 -2.40
CA TRP A 35 3.14 -8.38 -1.70
C TRP A 35 4.25 -8.66 -2.69
N ASP A 36 5.43 -8.13 -2.40
CA ASP A 36 6.65 -8.58 -3.07
C ASP A 36 6.92 -10.08 -2.78
N SER A 37 7.90 -10.66 -3.47
CA SER A 37 8.23 -12.08 -3.33
C SER A 37 8.72 -12.45 -1.93
N SER A 38 9.38 -11.52 -1.23
CA SER A 38 9.85 -11.74 0.15
C SER A 38 8.74 -11.59 1.20
N LYS A 39 7.54 -11.12 0.82
CA LYS A 39 6.43 -10.79 1.72
C LYS A 39 6.76 -9.74 2.78
N ARG A 40 7.77 -8.91 2.51
CA ARG A 40 8.15 -7.79 3.39
C ARG A 40 7.49 -6.49 2.96
N TYR A 41 7.41 -6.26 1.65
CA TYR A 41 6.91 -5.00 1.11
C TYR A 41 5.53 -5.20 0.51
N PHE A 42 4.58 -4.37 0.95
CA PHE A 42 3.27 -4.25 0.35
C PHE A 42 3.26 -3.11 -0.64
N MET A 43 2.92 -3.41 -1.90
CA MET A 43 2.86 -2.44 -2.99
C MET A 43 1.40 -2.25 -3.39
N VAL A 44 0.90 -1.02 -3.30
CA VAL A 44 -0.51 -0.69 -3.57
C VAL A 44 -0.62 0.47 -4.54
N ALA A 45 -1.50 0.34 -5.53
CA ALA A 45 -1.75 1.35 -6.55
C ALA A 45 -2.71 2.42 -6.04
N ALA A 46 -2.26 3.68 -6.06
CA ALA A 46 -3.11 4.86 -6.01
C ALA A 46 -3.48 5.25 -7.45
N ASN A 47 -4.49 4.56 -7.99
CA ASN A 47 -4.70 4.50 -9.44
C ASN A 47 -4.99 5.87 -10.07
N GLN A 48 -5.87 6.68 -9.48
CA GLN A 48 -6.19 8.03 -10.00
C GLN A 48 -5.04 9.04 -9.80
N ARG A 49 -3.93 8.62 -9.21
CA ARG A 49 -2.73 9.42 -8.97
C ARG A 49 -1.52 8.91 -9.73
N ASN A 50 -1.68 7.88 -10.56
CA ASN A 50 -0.58 7.22 -11.30
C ASN A 50 0.62 6.92 -10.39
N THR A 51 0.34 6.41 -9.18
CA THR A 51 1.36 6.21 -8.14
C THR A 51 1.24 4.79 -7.58
N ILE A 52 2.39 4.16 -7.30
CA ILE A 52 2.47 2.96 -6.45
C ILE A 52 3.06 3.35 -5.10
N ALA A 53 2.34 3.09 -4.01
CA ALA A 53 2.88 3.22 -2.65
C ALA A 53 3.51 1.91 -2.21
N VAL A 54 4.72 1.98 -1.65
CA VAL A 54 5.48 0.85 -1.12
C VAL A 54 5.57 0.98 0.39
N VAL A 55 5.02 0.00 1.12
CA VAL A 55 5.00 -0.06 2.59
C VAL A 55 5.88 -1.21 3.06
N ASP A 56 6.78 -0.96 4.00
CA ASP A 56 7.56 -2.02 4.68
C ASP A 56 6.75 -2.53 5.87
N ALA A 57 6.26 -3.77 5.75
CA ALA A 57 5.43 -4.39 6.79
C ALA A 57 6.23 -4.87 7.99
N LYS A 58 7.56 -4.95 7.89
CA LYS A 58 8.40 -5.24 9.06
C LYS A 58 8.55 -4.02 9.96
N GLU A 59 8.55 -2.84 9.35
CA GLU A 59 8.87 -1.58 10.00
C GLU A 59 7.64 -0.66 10.14
N ASP A 60 6.47 -1.13 9.72
CA ASP A 60 5.19 -0.42 9.71
C ASP A 60 5.27 1.00 9.12
N LYS A 61 6.02 1.17 8.02
CA LYS A 61 6.30 2.50 7.45
C LYS A 61 6.17 2.55 5.93
N LEU A 62 5.76 3.72 5.43
CA LEU A 62 5.89 4.05 4.02
C LEU A 62 7.38 4.13 3.65
N VAL A 63 7.77 3.39 2.62
CA VAL A 63 9.13 3.42 2.07
C VAL A 63 9.22 4.44 0.95
N LYS A 64 8.28 4.38 -0.01
CA LYS A 64 8.34 5.22 -1.21
C LYS A 64 6.98 5.36 -1.88
N LEU A 65 6.76 6.52 -2.50
CA LEU A 65 5.75 6.72 -3.54
C LEU A 65 6.46 6.72 -4.90
N VAL A 66 6.19 5.71 -5.71
CA VAL A 66 6.77 5.52 -7.03
C VAL A 66 5.83 6.12 -8.07
N LYS A 67 6.32 7.07 -8.86
CA LYS A 67 5.60 7.72 -9.96
C LYS A 67 6.26 7.49 -11.30
N ASP A 68 7.60 7.53 -11.31
CA ASP A 68 8.37 7.30 -12.54
C ASP A 68 8.23 5.84 -12.99
N GLY A 69 7.96 5.64 -14.28
CA GLY A 69 7.71 4.33 -14.88
C GLY A 69 6.32 3.75 -14.60
N VAL A 70 5.48 4.43 -13.80
CA VAL A 70 4.11 3.97 -13.53
C VAL A 70 3.17 4.45 -14.65
N GLY A 71 2.48 3.52 -15.30
CA GLY A 71 1.47 3.81 -16.31
C GLY A 71 0.29 4.62 -15.76
N LYS A 72 -0.54 5.16 -16.66
CA LYS A 72 -1.77 5.86 -16.25
C LYS A 72 -2.79 4.87 -15.67
N ILE A 73 -3.42 5.22 -14.55
CA ILE A 73 -4.45 4.42 -13.86
C ILE A 73 -3.96 2.98 -13.64
N PRO A 74 -2.87 2.77 -12.87
CA PRO A 74 -2.32 1.43 -12.66
C PRO A 74 -3.31 0.54 -11.91
N HIS A 75 -3.60 -0.64 -12.46
CA HIS A 75 -4.38 -1.73 -11.85
C HIS A 75 -3.58 -3.05 -11.88
N PRO A 76 -2.62 -3.23 -10.97
CA PRO A 76 -1.74 -4.41 -10.97
C PRO A 76 -2.40 -5.73 -10.52
N GLY A 77 -3.64 -5.71 -10.04
CA GLY A 77 -4.23 -6.85 -9.35
C GLY A 77 -3.38 -7.23 -8.12
N ARG A 78 -3.03 -8.52 -8.00
CA ARG A 78 -2.14 -9.01 -6.92
C ARG A 78 -0.64 -8.89 -7.25
N GLY A 79 -0.27 -8.30 -8.38
CA GLY A 79 1.11 -8.26 -8.85
C GLY A 79 1.48 -6.89 -9.41
N ALA A 80 2.01 -6.01 -8.55
CA ALA A 80 2.67 -4.78 -8.98
C ALA A 80 4.10 -5.12 -9.42
N ASN A 81 4.24 -5.70 -10.61
CA ASN A 81 5.55 -6.00 -11.18
C ASN A 81 6.06 -4.74 -11.90
N ILE A 82 6.96 -4.02 -11.25
CA ILE A 82 7.62 -2.84 -11.83
C ILE A 82 8.90 -3.35 -12.50
N ASN A 83 8.83 -3.56 -13.82
CA ASN A 83 10.01 -3.76 -14.66
C ASN A 83 10.39 -2.43 -15.31
#